data_AF-A0A5D6Y6H6-F1
#
_entry.id   AF-A0A5D6Y6H6-F1
#
_cell.length_a   1.000
_cell.length_b   1.000
_cell.length_c   1.000
_cell.angle_alpha   90.00
_cell.angle_beta   90.00
_cell.angle_gamma   90.00
#
_symmetry.space_group_name_H-M   'P 1'
#
loop_
_entity.id
_entity.type
_entity.pdbx_description
1 polymer ?
#
loop_
_entity_poly.entity_id
_entity_poly.type
_entity_poly.pdbx_seq_one_letter_code
_entity_poly.pdbx_strand_id
1 'polypeptide(L)' 'MPQIREACKPKCADYFQKYEACVARVAAKGVGACDGQYFDYLHCIDKCSVPQIMKHLK' A
#
# COMPACT_ATOMS: atom_id res chain seq x y z
N MET A 1 2.70 -13.70 -7.31
CA MET A 1 1.24 -13.95 -7.14
C MET A 1 0.49 -12.62 -7.01
N PRO A 2 0.19 -11.94 -8.14
CA PRO A 2 -0.47 -10.63 -8.12
C PRO A 2 -1.85 -10.67 -7.48
N GLN A 3 -2.62 -11.75 -7.72
CA GLN A 3 -3.99 -11.90 -7.23
C GLN A 3 -4.10 -11.87 -5.69
N ILE A 4 -3.13 -12.47 -4.98
CA ILE A 4 -3.09 -12.45 -3.51
C ILE A 4 -2.86 -11.01 -2.99
N ARG A 5 -2.02 -10.24 -3.66
CA ARG A 5 -1.77 -8.83 -3.30
C ARG A 5 -2.98 -7.96 -3.58
N GLU A 6 -3.66 -8.16 -4.71
CA GLU A 6 -4.91 -7.45 -5.04
C GLU A 6 -6.00 -7.71 -3.99
N ALA A 7 -6.16 -8.96 -3.54
CA ALA A 7 -7.13 -9.31 -2.49
C ALA A 7 -6.82 -8.65 -1.13
N CYS A 8 -5.58 -8.23 -0.90
CA CYS A 8 -5.16 -7.52 0.30
C CYS A 8 -5.37 -6.00 0.24
N LYS A 9 -5.50 -5.41 -0.96
CA LYS A 9 -5.66 -3.95 -1.10
C LYS A 9 -6.86 -3.36 -0.33
N PRO A 10 -8.07 -3.96 -0.37
CA PRO A 10 -9.22 -3.42 0.37
C PRO A 10 -9.01 -3.39 1.89
N LYS A 11 -8.20 -4.30 2.44
CA LYS A 11 -7.88 -4.36 3.87
C LYS A 11 -6.92 -3.24 4.32
N CYS A 12 -6.27 -2.58 3.36
CA CYS A 12 -5.31 -1.52 3.57
C CYS A 12 -5.83 -0.16 3.08
N ALA A 13 -7.16 -0.01 2.94
CA ALA A 13 -7.81 1.20 2.43
C ALA A 13 -7.41 2.46 3.23
N ASP A 14 -7.30 2.37 4.55
CA ASP A 14 -6.90 3.49 5.42
C ASP A 14 -5.52 4.05 5.07
N TYR A 15 -4.56 3.17 4.75
CA TYR A 15 -3.22 3.58 4.33
C TYR A 15 -3.24 4.19 2.94
N PHE A 16 -4.08 3.65 2.05
CA PHE A 16 -4.27 4.20 0.71
C PHE A 16 -4.87 5.61 0.76
N GLN A 17 -5.87 5.85 1.59
CA GLN A 17 -6.47 7.18 1.80
C GLN A 17 -5.44 8.19 2.31
N LYS A 18 -4.53 7.80 3.21
CA LYS A 18 -3.43 8.65 3.67
C LYS A 18 -2.44 8.98 2.56
N TYR A 19 -2.12 8.00 1.71
CA TYR A 19 -1.30 8.21 0.53
C TYR A 19 -1.95 9.17 -0.46
N GLU A 20 -3.23 8.98 -0.79
CA GLU A 20 -3.99 9.88 -1.68
C GLU A 20 -4.06 11.31 -1.12
N ALA A 21 -4.29 11.47 0.18
CA ALA A 21 -4.26 12.77 0.84
C ALA A 21 -2.87 13.44 0.74
N CYS A 22 -1.79 12.65 0.85
CA CYS A 22 -0.44 13.17 0.63
C CYS A 22 -0.23 13.60 -0.83
N VAL A 23 -0.67 12.81 -1.80
CA VAL A 23 -0.56 13.13 -3.23
C VAL A 23 -1.29 14.42 -3.55
N ALA A 24 -2.52 14.59 -3.06
CA ALA A 24 -3.29 15.82 -3.22
C ALA A 24 -2.56 17.04 -2.61
N ARG A 25 -1.97 16.88 -1.41
CA ARG A 25 -1.16 17.92 -0.77
C ARG A 25 0.07 18.29 -1.60
N VAL A 26 0.82 17.31 -2.11
CA VAL A 26 2.02 17.55 -2.90
C VAL A 26 1.67 18.20 -4.24
N ALA A 27 0.59 17.76 -4.90
CA ALA A 27 0.09 18.38 -6.12
C ALA A 27 -0.29 19.86 -5.88
N ALA A 28 -0.92 20.18 -4.74
CA ALA A 28 -1.28 21.55 -4.39
C ALA A 28 -0.06 22.43 -4.02
N LYS A 29 0.97 21.86 -3.39
CA LYS A 29 2.16 22.60 -2.93
C LYS A 29 3.29 22.66 -3.96
N GLY A 30 3.30 21.77 -4.95
CA GLY A 30 4.38 21.63 -5.94
C GLY A 30 5.70 21.06 -5.38
N VAL A 31 5.75 20.71 -4.10
CA VAL A 31 6.95 20.21 -3.43
C VAL A 31 6.61 19.19 -2.34
N GLY A 32 7.47 18.20 -2.18
CA GLY A 32 7.39 17.15 -1.17
C GLY A 32 7.33 15.75 -1.78
N ALA A 33 7.45 14.75 -0.91
CA ALA A 33 7.38 13.34 -1.26
C ALA A 33 6.28 12.64 -0.44
N CYS A 34 5.79 11.53 -0.98
CA CYS A 34 4.78 10.67 -0.34
C CYS A 34 5.27 9.23 -0.18
N ASP A 35 6.58 8.99 -0.27
CA ASP A 35 7.19 7.67 -0.17
C ASP A 35 6.87 7.00 1.16
N GLY A 36 6.84 7.75 2.26
CA GLY A 36 6.49 7.22 3.58
C GLY A 36 5.07 6.61 3.60
N GLN A 37 4.07 7.36 3.15
CA GLN A 37 2.69 6.87 3.09
C GLN A 37 2.55 5.70 2.10
N TYR A 38 3.29 5.76 1.00
CA TYR A 38 3.32 4.67 0.02
C TYR A 38 3.96 3.40 0.60
N PHE A 39 5.05 3.51 1.35
CA PHE A 39 5.69 2.40 2.03
C PHE A 39 4.82 1.81 3.14
N ASP A 40 4.08 2.64 3.88
CA ASP A 40 3.10 2.15 4.86
C ASP A 40 1.99 1.32 4.18
N TYR A 41 1.49 1.80 3.04
CA TYR A 41 0.50 1.08 2.24
C TYR A 41 1.03 -0.26 1.72
N LEU A 42 2.24 -0.26 1.15
CA LEU A 42 2.90 -1.48 0.69
C LEU A 42 3.17 -2.46 1.83
N HIS A 43 3.64 -1.96 2.98
CA HIS A 43 3.90 -2.79 4.16
C HIS A 43 2.63 -3.48 4.64
N CYS A 44 1.48 -2.80 4.64
CA CYS A 44 0.20 -3.42 4.96
C CYS A 44 -0.17 -4.55 3.97
N ILE A 45 -0.01 -4.31 2.66
CA ILE A 45 -0.28 -5.33 1.62
C ILE A 45 0.64 -6.54 1.81
N ASP A 46 1.92 -6.31 2.04
CA ASP A 46 2.91 -7.37 2.18
C ASP A 46 2.66 -8.17 3.46
N LYS A 47 2.36 -7.51 4.59
CA LYS A 47 1.94 -8.17 5.84
C LYS A 47 0.71 -9.07 5.65
N CYS A 48 -0.26 -8.65 4.81
CA CYS A 48 -1.44 -9.45 4.50
C CYS A 48 -1.16 -10.61 3.52
N SER A 49 -0.28 -10.38 2.53
CA SER A 49 -0.08 -11.31 1.42
C SER A 49 1.00 -12.36 1.68
N VAL A 50 2.06 -12.04 2.45
CA VAL A 50 3.17 -12.96 2.75
C VAL A 50 2.69 -14.31 3.30
N PRO A 51 1.81 -14.38 4.33
CA PRO A 51 1.34 -15.66 4.85
C PRO A 51 0.57 -16.52 3.84
N GLN A 52 -0.06 -15.89 2.84
CA GLN A 52 -0.78 -16.58 1.78
C GLN A 52 0.17 -17.04 0.68
N ILE A 53 1.11 -16.18 0.29
CA ILE A 53 2.14 -16.50 -0.69
C ILE A 53 3.00 -17.68 -0.21
N MET A 54 3.40 -17.70 1.06
CA MET A 54 4.22 -18.78 1.63
C MET A 54 3.51 -20.14 1.65
N LYS A 55 2.17 -20.20 1.58
CA LYS A 55 1.44 -21.48 1.43
C LYS A 55 1.59 -22.09 0.04
N HIS A 56 1.97 -21.29 -0.94
CA HIS A 56 2.10 -21.68 -2.34
C HIS A 56 3.56 -21.73 -2.82
N LEU A 57 4.50 -21.31 -1.97
CA LEU A 57 5.94 -21.47 -2.19
C LEU A 57 6.42 -22.70 -1.41
N LYS A 58 7.24 -23.53 -2.07
CA LYS A 58 7.96 -24.65 -1.44
C LYS A 58 9.30 -24.16 -0.91
#